data_AF-A0AAD6M3S3-F1
#
_entry.id   AF-A0AAD6M3S3-F1
#
_cell.length_a   1.000
_cell.length_b   1.000
_cell.length_c   1.000
_cell.angle_alpha   90.00
_cell.angle_beta   90.00
_cell.angle_gamma   90.00
#
_symmetry.space_group_name_H-M   'P 1'
#
loop_
_entity.id
_entity.type
_entity.pdbx_description
1 polymer ?
#
loop_
_entity_poly.entity_id
_entity_poly.type
_entity_poly.pdbx_seq_one_letter_code
_entity_poly.pdbx_strand_id
1 'polypeptide(L)'
;MRIFFCISLDIKYLINVYVRQFQSKDFRFRNEMLQHWPDLKREATDINQYRFWNHEYNRHGSCTDFIPKEYFRKALYMKIKVDMLAVLGNNQIKAGGFYSRSTIEEAFKKKFDTTGFGVKCFWKEGSKSFYF
;
A
#
# COMPACT_ATOMS: atom_id res chain seq x y z
N MET A 1 -9.55 10.19 23.45
CA MET A 1 -8.85 9.92 22.18
C MET A 1 -7.35 9.99 22.44
N ARG A 2 -6.69 8.84 22.64
CA ARG A 2 -5.25 8.81 22.93
C ARG A 2 -4.50 8.69 21.61
N ILE A 3 -3.76 9.73 21.27
CA ILE A 3 -2.79 9.74 20.17
C ILE A 3 -1.59 8.93 20.68
N PHE A 4 -1.44 7.68 20.21
CA PHE A 4 -0.21 6.94 20.43
C PHE A 4 0.82 7.43 19.42
N PHE A 5 1.77 8.23 19.89
CA PHE A 5 3.02 8.47 19.19
C PHE A 5 3.82 7.16 19.15
N CYS A 6 4.15 6.68 17.95
CA CYS A 6 4.99 5.50 17.76
C CYS A 6 6.43 5.83 18.14
N ILE A 7 6.86 5.43 19.34
CA ILE A 7 8.24 5.63 19.80
C ILE A 7 9.10 4.55 19.15
N SER A 8 10.05 5.00 18.33
CA SER A 8 11.07 4.15 17.71
C SER A 8 12.08 3.69 18.76
N LEU A 9 12.10 2.40 19.09
CA LEU A 9 13.23 1.77 19.78
C LEU A 9 14.37 1.52 18.77
N ASP A 10 15.62 1.65 19.25
CA ASP A 10 16.88 1.79 18.51
C ASP A 10 17.01 1.10 17.13
N ILE A 11 17.17 1.94 16.10
CA ILE A 11 16.97 1.61 14.68
C ILE A 11 18.10 0.74 14.08
N LYS A 12 19.33 0.76 14.58
CA LYS A 12 20.45 0.06 13.88
C LYS A 12 20.54 -1.44 14.17
N TYR A 13 20.27 -1.88 15.40
CA TYR A 13 20.38 -3.30 15.77
C TYR A 13 19.16 -4.10 15.30
N LEU A 14 17.98 -3.48 15.33
CA LEU A 14 16.72 -4.06 14.88
C LEU A 14 16.68 -4.23 13.35
N ILE A 15 17.29 -3.35 12.54
CA ILE A 15 17.37 -3.53 11.08
C ILE A 15 17.97 -4.88 10.70
N ASN A 16 19.03 -5.35 11.36
CA ASN A 16 19.66 -6.63 11.03
C ASN A 16 18.85 -7.86 11.49
N VAL A 17 18.04 -7.72 12.54
CA VAL A 17 17.15 -8.79 13.03
C VAL A 17 15.84 -8.85 12.23
N TYR A 18 15.26 -7.70 11.88
CA TYR A 18 14.00 -7.62 11.12
C TYR A 18 14.16 -7.93 9.63
N VAL A 19 15.29 -7.57 9.00
CA VAL A 19 15.59 -7.99 7.62
C VAL A 19 15.60 -9.53 7.52
N ARG A 20 16.04 -10.25 8.56
CA ARG A 20 15.98 -11.73 8.60
C ARG A 20 14.57 -12.27 8.80
N GLN A 21 13.68 -11.55 9.48
CA GLN A 21 12.27 -11.97 9.62
C GLN A 21 11.50 -11.89 8.29
N PHE A 22 11.83 -10.92 7.43
CA PHE A 22 11.19 -10.77 6.12
C PHE A 22 11.79 -11.64 5.02
N GLN A 23 13.03 -12.09 5.17
CA GLN A 23 13.67 -13.15 4.37
C GLN A 23 13.05 -14.53 4.66
N SER A 24 11.72 -14.59 4.67
CA SER A 24 11.00 -15.85 4.77
C SER A 24 11.45 -16.77 3.64
N LYS A 25 11.80 -18.02 3.98
CA LYS A 25 11.95 -19.11 2.99
C LYS A 25 10.63 -19.43 2.27
N ASP A 26 9.54 -18.74 2.58
CA ASP A 26 8.22 -18.91 1.97
C ASP A 26 8.18 -18.24 0.59
N PHE A 27 8.59 -19.01 -0.43
CA PHE A 27 8.61 -18.58 -1.82
C PHE A 27 7.24 -18.11 -2.33
N ARG A 28 6.15 -18.71 -1.85
CA ARG A 28 4.79 -18.32 -2.25
C ARG A 28 4.44 -16.93 -1.74
N PHE A 29 4.65 -16.69 -0.44
CA PHE A 29 4.37 -15.39 0.16
C PHE A 29 5.21 -14.26 -0.46
N ARG A 30 6.49 -14.52 -0.76
CA ARG A 30 7.33 -13.57 -1.49
C ARG A 30 6.74 -13.25 -2.88
N ASN A 31 6.35 -14.26 -3.65
CA ASN A 31 5.83 -14.02 -5.00
C ASN A 31 4.52 -13.24 -4.96
N GLU A 32 3.64 -13.51 -3.99
CA GLU A 32 2.43 -12.72 -3.77
C GLU A 32 2.78 -11.26 -3.46
N MET A 33 3.76 -11.01 -2.59
CA MET A 33 4.23 -9.67 -2.28
C MET A 33 4.84 -8.96 -3.50
N LEU A 34 5.66 -9.63 -4.29
CA LEU A 34 6.24 -9.09 -5.53
C LEU A 34 5.15 -8.75 -6.56
N GLN A 35 4.13 -9.60 -6.70
CA GLN A 35 3.04 -9.40 -7.64
C GLN A 35 2.12 -8.25 -7.24
N HIS A 36 1.84 -8.12 -5.94
CA HIS A 36 0.77 -7.26 -5.46
C HIS A 36 1.22 -5.97 -4.78
N TRP A 37 2.47 -5.93 -4.28
CA TRP A 37 3.03 -4.76 -3.58
C TRP A 37 4.51 -4.52 -3.92
N PRO A 38 4.87 -4.34 -5.21
CA PRO A 38 6.25 -4.07 -5.60
C PRO A 38 6.70 -2.64 -5.24
N ASP A 39 7.99 -2.47 -4.95
CA ASP A 39 8.68 -1.17 -5.02
C ASP A 39 8.86 -0.78 -6.48
N LEU A 40 8.21 0.32 -6.88
CA LEU A 40 8.26 0.89 -8.23
C LEU A 40 9.29 2.04 -8.36
N LYS A 41 9.95 2.44 -7.27
CA LYS A 41 10.92 3.57 -7.28
C LYS A 41 12.35 3.12 -7.56
N ARG A 42 12.62 1.82 -7.48
CA ARG A 42 13.96 1.24 -7.54
C ARG A 42 13.96 0.02 -8.45
N GLU A 43 15.14 -0.39 -8.86
CA GLU A 43 15.35 -1.65 -9.58
C GLU A 43 14.68 -2.82 -8.84
N ALA A 44 14.01 -3.67 -9.62
CA ALA A 44 13.24 -4.82 -9.16
C ALA A 44 14.13 -5.98 -8.68
N THR A 45 14.96 -5.70 -7.68
CA THR A 45 15.81 -6.66 -6.99
C THR A 45 15.20 -7.03 -5.65
N ASP A 46 15.31 -8.29 -5.24
CA ASP A 46 14.81 -8.78 -3.95
C ASP A 46 15.19 -7.86 -2.78
N ILE A 47 16.45 -7.39 -2.74
CA ILE A 47 16.92 -6.52 -1.66
C ILE A 47 16.18 -5.18 -1.59
N ASN A 48 15.83 -4.58 -2.73
CA ASN A 48 15.06 -3.33 -2.75
C ASN A 48 13.62 -3.57 -2.31
N GLN A 49 13.02 -4.67 -2.78
CA GLN A 49 11.66 -5.07 -2.42
C GLN A 49 11.54 -5.29 -0.90
N TYR A 50 12.47 -6.04 -0.31
CA TYR A 50 12.52 -6.24 1.15
C TYR A 50 12.75 -4.94 1.93
N ARG A 51 13.62 -4.05 1.45
CA ARG A 51 13.85 -2.74 2.09
C ARG A 51 12.59 -1.90 2.11
N PHE A 52 11.83 -1.89 1.02
CA PHE A 52 10.56 -1.20 0.92
C PHE A 52 9.53 -1.78 1.89
N TRP A 53 9.30 -3.10 1.91
CA TRP A 53 8.35 -3.71 2.84
C TRP A 53 8.75 -3.50 4.31
N ASN A 54 10.04 -3.57 4.62
CA ASN A 54 10.53 -3.27 5.96
C ASN A 54 10.29 -1.81 6.36
N HIS A 55 10.41 -0.85 5.43
CA HIS A 55 10.06 0.54 5.69
C HIS A 55 8.58 0.70 6.02
N GLU A 56 7.69 0.13 5.20
CA GLU A 56 6.24 0.21 5.40
C GLU A 56 5.81 -0.41 6.72
N TYR A 57 6.37 -1.57 7.10
CA TYR A 57 6.07 -2.16 8.40
C TYR A 57 6.59 -1.32 9.56
N ASN A 58 7.87 -0.92 9.54
CA ASN A 58 8.43 -0.17 10.68
C ASN A 58 7.78 1.19 10.88
N ARG A 59 7.29 1.82 9.80
CA ARG A 59 6.65 3.14 9.86
C ARG A 59 5.15 3.07 10.16
N HIS A 60 4.46 2.02 9.70
CA HIS A 60 3.00 1.95 9.74
C HIS A 60 2.49 0.67 10.42
N GLY A 61 3.04 -0.50 10.06
CA GLY A 61 2.63 -1.78 10.64
C GLY A 61 2.95 -1.93 12.13
N SER A 62 4.08 -1.36 12.58
CA SER A 62 4.51 -1.34 13.99
C SER A 62 3.56 -0.58 14.92
N CYS A 63 2.68 0.26 14.38
CA CYS A 63 1.62 0.94 15.11
C CYS A 63 0.37 0.06 15.33
N THR A 64 0.40 -1.19 14.85
CA THR A 64 -0.69 -2.16 15.00
C THR A 64 -0.25 -3.31 15.89
N ASP A 65 -1.19 -4.10 16.39
CA ASP A 65 -0.88 -5.32 17.15
C ASP A 65 -0.50 -6.51 16.25
N PHE A 66 -0.41 -6.32 14.93
CA PHE A 66 -0.09 -7.38 13.98
C PHE A 66 1.41 -7.57 13.84
N ILE A 67 1.84 -8.84 13.89
CA ILE A 67 3.20 -9.19 13.46
C ILE A 67 3.35 -8.96 11.93
N PRO A 68 4.57 -8.84 11.38
CA PRO A 68 4.76 -8.46 9.97
C PRO A 68 3.94 -9.31 8.99
N LYS A 69 3.99 -10.64 9.13
CA LYS A 69 3.26 -11.55 8.23
C LYS A 69 1.75 -11.30 8.21
N GLU A 70 1.16 -10.99 9.36
CA GLU A 70 -0.28 -10.72 9.48
C GLU A 70 -0.66 -9.36 8.90
N TYR A 71 0.15 -8.33 9.17
CA TYR A 71 -0.01 -7.00 8.59
C TYR A 71 -0.07 -7.06 7.06
N PHE A 72 0.91 -7.73 6.45
CA PHE A 72 0.97 -7.86 5.00
C PHE A 72 -0.13 -8.75 4.42
N ARG A 73 -0.46 -9.87 5.08
CA ARG A 73 -1.60 -10.70 4.65
C ARG A 73 -2.93 -9.94 4.66
N LYS A 74 -3.17 -9.12 5.68
CA LYS A 74 -4.37 -8.28 5.75
C LYS A 74 -4.38 -7.24 4.63
N ALA A 75 -3.24 -6.60 4.36
CA ALA A 75 -3.14 -5.65 3.26
C ALA A 75 -3.38 -6.29 1.87
N LEU A 76 -2.78 -7.46 1.62
CA LEU A 76 -3.01 -8.23 0.39
C LEU A 76 -4.47 -8.64 0.24
N TYR A 77 -5.09 -9.14 1.32
CA TYR A 77 -6.51 -9.47 1.34
C TYR A 77 -7.38 -8.25 1.01
N MET A 78 -7.10 -7.08 1.60
CA MET A 78 -7.83 -5.84 1.31
C MET A 78 -7.68 -5.43 -0.15
N LYS A 79 -6.46 -5.49 -0.73
CA LYS A 79 -6.23 -5.18 -2.14
C LYS A 79 -7.08 -6.05 -3.07
N ILE A 80 -7.10 -7.37 -2.82
CA ILE A 80 -7.87 -8.33 -3.62
C ILE A 80 -9.36 -8.11 -3.45
N LYS A 81 -9.82 -7.88 -2.21
CA LYS A 81 -11.25 -7.66 -1.92
C LYS A 81 -11.79 -6.38 -2.56
N VAL A 82 -10.98 -5.31 -2.60
CA VAL A 82 -11.41 -4.03 -3.19
C VAL A 82 -11.42 -4.09 -4.71
N ASP A 83 -10.45 -4.76 -5.33
CA ASP A 83 -10.27 -4.84 -6.79
C ASP A 83 -10.64 -3.54 -7.51
N MET A 84 -9.83 -2.50 -7.27
CA MET A 84 -10.08 -1.15 -7.79
C MET A 84 -10.24 -1.13 -9.31
N LEU A 85 -9.51 -2.00 -10.03
CA LEU A 85 -9.56 -2.04 -11.48
C LEU A 85 -10.92 -2.56 -11.98
N ALA A 86 -11.46 -3.61 -11.35
CA ALA A 86 -12.80 -4.09 -11.68
C ALA A 86 -13.87 -3.04 -11.39
N VAL A 87 -13.77 -2.31 -10.26
CA VAL A 87 -14.71 -1.23 -9.93
C VAL A 87 -14.69 -0.13 -10.98
N LEU A 88 -13.50 0.33 -11.38
CA LEU A 88 -13.36 1.34 -12.43
C LEU A 88 -13.89 0.84 -13.78
N GLY A 89 -13.53 -0.37 -14.19
CA GLY A 89 -13.94 -0.97 -15.46
C GLY A 89 -15.46 -1.15 -15.59
N ASN A 90 -16.11 -1.61 -14.53
CA ASN A 90 -17.58 -1.76 -14.48
C ASN A 90 -18.33 -0.42 -14.57
N ASN A 91 -17.66 0.69 -14.29
CA ASN A 91 -18.19 2.05 -14.42
C ASN A 91 -17.63 2.77 -15.66
N GLN A 92 -17.08 2.03 -16.63
CA GLN A 92 -16.53 2.57 -17.88
C GLN A 92 -15.38 3.58 -17.68
N ILE A 93 -14.71 3.54 -16.52
CA ILE A 93 -13.52 4.32 -16.21
C ILE A 93 -12.29 3.53 -16.64
N LYS A 94 -11.61 4.01 -17.68
CA LYS A 94 -10.46 3.33 -18.31
C LYS A 94 -9.23 4.22 -18.26
N ALA A 95 -8.05 3.59 -18.23
CA ALA A 95 -6.79 4.32 -18.32
C ALA A 95 -6.73 5.16 -19.62
N GLY A 96 -6.17 6.37 -19.53
CA GLY A 96 -6.07 7.32 -20.66
C GLY A 96 -7.27 8.25 -20.83
N GLY A 97 -8.38 8.04 -20.12
CA GLY A 97 -9.53 8.95 -20.11
C GLY A 97 -9.42 10.08 -19.08
N PHE A 98 -10.28 11.10 -19.26
CA PHE A 98 -10.47 12.18 -18.29
C PHE A 98 -11.84 12.02 -17.62
N TYR A 99 -11.85 12.02 -16.29
CA TYR A 99 -13.03 11.81 -15.47
C TYR A 99 -13.05 12.85 -14.36
N SER A 100 -14.25 13.29 -13.96
CA SER A 100 -14.36 14.14 -12.77
C SER A 100 -14.00 13.34 -11.52
N ARG A 101 -13.56 14.03 -10.46
CA ARG A 101 -13.36 13.41 -9.15
C ARG A 101 -14.64 12.72 -8.66
N SER A 102 -15.81 13.33 -8.85
CA SER A 102 -17.09 12.77 -8.42
C SER A 102 -17.41 11.44 -9.11
N THR A 103 -17.18 11.33 -10.42
CA THR A 103 -17.39 10.07 -11.16
C THR A 103 -16.55 8.93 -10.59
N ILE A 104 -15.29 9.19 -10.25
CA ILE A 104 -14.42 8.18 -9.64
C ILE A 104 -14.93 7.84 -8.23
N GLU A 105 -15.19 8.83 -7.39
CA GLU A 105 -15.65 8.60 -6.02
C GLU A 105 -16.98 7.84 -5.96
N GLU A 106 -17.95 8.18 -6.81
CA GLU A 106 -19.27 7.53 -6.86
C GLU A 106 -19.18 6.05 -7.24
N ALA A 107 -18.27 5.68 -8.15
CA ALA A 107 -18.02 4.30 -8.52
C ALA A 107 -17.64 3.44 -7.29
N PHE A 108 -16.82 3.99 -6.39
CA PHE A 108 -16.40 3.32 -5.16
C PHE A 108 -17.45 3.39 -4.05
N LYS A 109 -18.08 4.56 -3.84
CA LYS A 109 -19.15 4.74 -2.84
C LYS A 109 -20.29 3.75 -3.10
N LYS A 110 -20.71 3.59 -4.36
CA LYS A 110 -21.74 2.62 -4.78
C LYS A 110 -21.32 1.17 -4.56
N LYS A 111 -20.06 0.82 -4.83
CA LYS A 111 -19.58 -0.58 -4.69
C LYS A 111 -19.48 -1.03 -3.23
N PHE A 112 -19.03 -0.13 -2.36
CA PHE A 112 -18.69 -0.47 -0.97
C PHE A 112 -19.73 0.02 0.05
N ASP A 113 -20.83 0.61 -0.41
CA ASP A 113 -21.86 1.23 0.44
C ASP A 113 -21.25 2.12 1.52
N THR A 114 -20.35 3.01 1.07
CA THR A 114 -19.57 3.90 1.94
C THR A 114 -19.77 5.35 1.54
N THR A 115 -19.73 6.24 2.53
CA THR A 115 -19.72 7.69 2.30
C THR A 115 -18.31 8.24 2.09
N GLY A 116 -17.26 7.45 2.40
CA GLY A 116 -15.86 7.89 2.38
C GLY A 116 -15.01 7.12 1.37
N PHE A 117 -14.66 7.78 0.26
CA PHE A 117 -13.59 7.36 -0.64
C PHE A 117 -12.76 8.59 -1.02
N GLY A 118 -11.45 8.53 -0.77
CA GLY A 118 -10.53 9.63 -1.05
C GLY A 118 -9.72 9.38 -2.32
N VAL A 119 -9.74 10.32 -3.26
CA VAL A 119 -8.91 10.29 -4.46
C VAL A 119 -7.70 11.20 -4.27
N LYS A 120 -6.49 10.64 -4.36
CA LYS A 120 -5.24 11.42 -4.40
C LYS A 120 -4.75 11.53 -5.83
N CYS A 121 -4.52 12.76 -6.29
CA CYS A 121 -3.96 13.04 -7.61
C CYS A 121 -2.48 13.43 -7.51
N PHE A 122 -1.73 13.16 -8.57
CA PHE A 122 -0.38 13.70 -8.77
C PHE A 122 -0.28 14.27 -10.18
N TRP A 123 0.50 15.33 -10.34
CA TRP A 123 0.82 15.87 -11.66
C TRP A 123 2.05 15.14 -12.20
N LYS A 124 2.02 14.75 -13.47
CA LYS A 124 3.21 14.33 -14.20
C LYS A 124 3.97 15.63 -14.53
N GLU A 125 5.13 15.86 -13.93
CA GLU A 125 5.85 17.15 -14.05
C GLU A 125 5.99 17.59 -15.51
N GLY A 126 5.79 18.88 -15.86
CA GLY A 126 5.95 20.08 -15.01
C GLY A 126 4.71 20.89 -14.59
N SER A 127 4.07 20.53 -13.48
CA SER A 127 3.27 21.45 -12.66
C SER A 127 3.26 20.97 -11.21
N LYS A 128 3.45 21.89 -10.27
CA LYS A 128 3.66 21.63 -8.83
C LYS A 128 2.46 20.88 -8.22
N SER A 129 2.77 19.94 -7.32
CA SER A 129 1.76 19.23 -6.52
C SER A 129 1.14 20.16 -5.48
N PHE A 130 -0.17 20.39 -5.57
CA PHE A 130 -0.94 21.02 -4.51
C PHE A 130 -1.70 19.95 -3.73
N TYR A 131 -1.58 20.02 -2.41
CA TYR A 131 -2.39 19.26 -1.47
C TYR A 131 -3.62 20.11 -1.16
N PHE A 132 -4.82 19.55 -1.34
CA PHE A 132 -6.08 20.11 -0.83
C PHE A 132 -6.59 19.19 0.27
#